data_AF-A0A8J6HYL5-F1
#
_entry.id   AF-A0A8J6HYL5-F1
#
_cell.length_a   1.000
_cell.length_b   1.000
_cell.length_c   1.000
_cell.angle_alpha   90.00
_cell.angle_beta   90.00
_cell.angle_gamma   90.00
#
_symmetry.space_group_name_H-M   'P 1'
#
loop_
_entity.id
_entity.type
_entity.pdbx_description
1 polymer ?
#
loop_
_entity_poly.entity_id
_entity_poly.type
_entity_poly.pdbx_seq_one_letter_code
_entity_poly.pdbx_strand_id
1 'polypeptide(L)'
;MIVRKQDLVLTTERLKVLKVIGEKVAQVVVENETPINAIKIDKIEARLGPFEDHVFHNKVVKQGVIHKQVFYVDPENFVRHIAEDIPYMLTVEIPGVKPSDFVEVQNHLIDIDTDFQLVPARPRRHGHDGDKELDAGFRAILRQKVVAHILVKVSEWAQVDVVTGVDVFPKVNSMQRAFCVQNVVNTRF
;
A
#
# COMPACT_ATOMS: atom_id res chain seq x y z
N MET A 1 36.62 0.28 -50.79
CA MET A 1 36.26 0.22 -49.35
C MET A 1 34.74 0.18 -49.27
N ILE A 2 34.14 -0.98 -48.98
CA ILE A 2 32.68 -1.12 -48.92
C ILE A 2 32.29 -1.08 -47.43
N VAL A 3 31.66 0.01 -47.02
CA VAL A 3 31.05 0.13 -45.68
C VAL A 3 29.63 -0.44 -45.79
N ARG A 4 29.34 -1.54 -45.09
CA ARG A 4 27.96 -2.04 -44.95
C ARG A 4 27.32 -1.33 -43.76
N LYS A 5 26.37 -0.44 -44.02
CA LYS A 5 25.48 0.12 -43.00
C LYS A 5 24.31 -0.86 -42.84
N GLN A 6 24.12 -1.40 -41.65
CA GLN A 6 22.94 -2.21 -41.33
C GLN A 6 21.83 -1.28 -40.84
N ASP A 7 20.63 -1.44 -41.40
CA ASP A 7 19.46 -0.68 -41.02
C ASP A 7 18.61 -1.50 -40.06
N LEU A 8 18.17 -0.88 -38.96
CA LEU A 8 17.32 -1.49 -37.93
C LEU A 8 15.88 -1.04 -38.15
N VAL A 9 14.96 -1.99 -38.33
CA VAL A 9 13.52 -1.75 -38.43
C VAL A 9 12.87 -2.23 -37.14
N LEU A 10 12.16 -1.32 -36.46
CA LEU A 10 11.45 -1.61 -35.22
C LEU A 10 9.95 -1.59 -35.49
N THR A 11 9.24 -2.61 -35.04
CA THR A 11 7.78 -2.62 -34.95
C THR A 11 7.39 -2.26 -33.52
N THR A 12 6.53 -1.25 -33.37
CA THR A 12 6.11 -0.75 -32.05
C THR A 12 4.60 -0.80 -31.88
N GLU A 13 4.15 -1.12 -30.67
CA GLU A 13 2.76 -1.02 -30.24
C GLU A 13 2.61 -0.01 -29.11
N ARG A 14 1.54 0.79 -29.14
CA ARG A 14 1.29 1.83 -28.13
C ARG A 14 0.40 1.30 -27.02
N LEU A 15 0.93 1.21 -25.82
CA LEU A 15 0.23 0.73 -24.63
C LEU A 15 -0.13 1.90 -23.70
N LYS A 16 -1.34 1.86 -23.14
CA LYS A 16 -1.74 2.74 -22.03
C LYS A 16 -1.41 2.03 -20.72
N VAL A 17 -0.52 2.61 -19.92
CA VAL A 17 0.02 2.00 -18.69
C VAL A 17 -0.05 2.97 -17.51
N LEU A 18 -0.06 2.42 -16.31
CA LEU A 18 0.22 3.17 -15.09
C LEU A 18 1.73 3.18 -14.84
N LYS A 19 2.35 4.34 -15.02
CA LYS A 19 3.77 4.53 -14.74
C LYS A 19 3.91 4.99 -13.30
N VAL A 20 4.62 4.20 -12.49
CA VAL A 20 4.87 4.52 -11.08
C VAL A 20 5.80 5.73 -11.00
N ILE A 21 5.38 6.78 -10.28
CA ILE A 21 6.20 7.95 -9.95
C ILE A 21 7.04 7.63 -8.71
N GLY A 22 6.40 7.05 -7.70
CA GLY A 22 7.06 6.64 -6.47
C GLY A 22 6.11 5.90 -5.54
N GLU A 23 6.70 5.24 -4.55
CA GLU A 23 5.99 4.50 -3.51
C GLU A 23 6.68 4.69 -2.17
N LYS A 24 5.90 4.68 -1.09
CA LYS A 24 6.41 4.80 0.27
C LYS A 24 5.49 4.10 1.25
N VAL A 25 6.08 3.36 2.18
CA VAL A 25 5.35 2.84 3.34
C VAL A 25 5.19 3.95 4.35
N ALA A 26 3.95 4.20 4.76
CA ALA A 26 3.61 5.21 5.74
C ALA A 26 3.00 4.55 6.97
N GLN A 27 3.36 5.05 8.15
CA GLN A 27 2.92 4.52 9.43
C GLN A 27 1.86 5.44 10.03
N VAL A 28 0.74 4.86 10.45
CA VAL A 28 -0.31 5.52 11.23
C VAL A 28 -0.20 5.01 12.66
N VAL A 29 -0.09 5.92 13.63
CA VAL A 29 -0.10 5.59 15.06
C VAL A 29 -1.16 6.45 15.73
N VAL A 30 -2.13 5.79 16.36
CA VAL A 30 -3.27 6.44 17.00
C VAL A 30 -3.48 5.85 18.38
N GLU A 31 -3.56 6.72 19.37
CA GLU A 31 -3.83 6.34 20.76
C GLU A 31 -5.23 6.84 21.17
N ASN A 32 -6.00 6.00 21.85
CA ASN A 32 -7.33 6.33 22.35
C ASN A 32 -7.55 5.76 23.76
N GLU A 33 -8.37 6.43 24.55
CA GLU A 33 -8.87 5.93 25.84
C GLU A 33 -10.40 5.88 25.82
N THR A 34 -10.95 4.70 26.10
CA THR A 34 -12.41 4.51 26.13
C THR A 34 -12.86 4.02 27.51
N PRO A 35 -13.73 4.76 28.21
CA PRO A 35 -14.42 4.23 29.40
C PRO A 35 -15.25 3.00 29.03
N ILE A 36 -15.02 1.89 29.71
CA ILE A 36 -15.66 0.61 29.40
C ILE A 36 -16.03 -0.16 30.67
N ASN A 37 -17.18 -0.84 30.64
CA ASN A 37 -17.60 -1.72 31.72
C ASN A 37 -17.15 -3.14 31.40
N ALA A 38 -15.83 -3.35 31.45
CA ALA A 38 -15.21 -4.62 31.11
C ALA A 38 -14.38 -5.15 32.27
N ILE A 39 -14.42 -6.47 32.49
CA ILE A 39 -13.47 -7.18 33.35
C ILE A 39 -12.30 -7.77 32.56
N LYS A 40 -12.50 -8.03 31.27
CA LYS A 40 -11.51 -8.61 30.35
C LYS A 40 -11.79 -8.15 28.92
N ILE A 41 -10.73 -7.88 28.16
CA ILE A 41 -10.81 -7.74 26.69
C ILE A 41 -10.58 -9.12 26.07
N ASP A 42 -11.47 -9.52 25.17
CA ASP A 42 -11.34 -10.76 24.41
C ASP A 42 -10.45 -10.55 23.17
N LYS A 43 -10.84 -9.58 22.33
CA LYS A 43 -10.08 -9.17 21.15
C LYS A 43 -10.49 -7.79 20.68
N ILE A 44 -9.62 -7.18 19.90
CA ILE A 44 -9.91 -5.93 19.19
C ILE A 44 -9.61 -6.16 17.71
N GLU A 45 -10.60 -5.92 16.86
CA GLU A 45 -10.45 -5.99 15.42
C GLU A 45 -10.42 -4.57 14.85
N ALA A 46 -9.39 -4.22 14.10
CA ALA A 46 -9.27 -2.91 13.47
C ALA A 46 -9.22 -3.05 11.94
N ARG A 47 -9.82 -2.08 11.24
CA ARG A 47 -9.84 -1.97 9.78
C ARG A 47 -9.68 -0.51 9.38
N LEU A 48 -9.03 -0.28 8.25
CA LEU A 48 -8.95 1.05 7.65
C LEU A 48 -10.09 1.28 6.66
N GLY A 49 -10.56 2.52 6.59
CA GLY A 49 -11.54 2.97 5.62
C GLY A 49 -12.76 3.60 6.31
N PRO A 50 -13.56 4.42 5.60
CA PRO A 50 -13.24 5.02 4.30
C PRO A 50 -12.02 5.96 4.40
N PHE A 51 -11.37 6.23 3.27
CA PHE A 51 -10.24 7.16 3.18
C PHE A 51 -10.30 7.99 1.89
N GLU A 52 -9.65 9.15 1.93
CA GLU A 52 -9.50 10.10 0.84
C GLU A 52 -8.03 10.51 0.72
N ASP A 53 -7.58 10.71 -0.52
CA ASP A 53 -6.22 11.13 -0.84
C ASP A 53 -6.21 12.46 -1.58
N HIS A 54 -5.38 13.38 -1.10
CA HIS A 54 -5.12 14.66 -1.74
C HIS A 54 -3.66 14.71 -2.20
N VAL A 55 -3.47 14.82 -3.51
CA VAL A 55 -2.15 14.91 -4.12
C VAL A 55 -1.67 16.36 -4.11
N PHE A 56 -0.47 16.58 -3.59
CA PHE A 56 0.25 17.85 -3.64
C PHE A 56 1.62 17.65 -4.31
N HIS A 57 2.34 18.74 -4.55
CA HIS A 57 3.71 18.64 -5.03
C HIS A 57 4.58 17.87 -4.01
N ASN A 58 5.22 16.80 -4.48
CA ASN A 58 6.10 15.90 -3.72
C ASN A 58 5.47 15.17 -2.53
N LYS A 59 4.14 15.19 -2.37
CA LYS A 59 3.49 14.52 -1.24
C LYS A 59 2.03 14.16 -1.52
N VAL A 60 1.54 13.18 -0.78
CA VAL A 60 0.11 12.84 -0.70
C VAL A 60 -0.33 13.04 0.75
N VAL A 61 -1.43 13.77 0.94
CA VAL A 61 -2.11 13.88 2.24
C VAL A 61 -3.28 12.92 2.23
N LYS A 62 -3.25 11.95 3.14
CA LYS A 62 -4.27 10.93 3.33
C LYS A 62 -5.11 11.28 4.54
N GLN A 63 -6.42 11.17 4.40
CA GLN A 63 -7.39 11.28 5.48
C GLN A 63 -8.19 10.00 5.52
N GLY A 64 -8.47 9.47 6.70
CA GLY A 64 -9.27 8.26 6.80
C GLY A 64 -9.75 7.97 8.20
N VAL A 65 -10.46 6.86 8.32
CA VAL A 65 -11.00 6.36 9.58
C VAL A 65 -10.42 4.98 9.87
N ILE A 66 -10.06 4.74 11.12
CA ILE A 66 -9.84 3.40 11.67
C ILE A 66 -11.16 2.97 12.29
N HIS A 67 -11.85 2.01 11.68
CA HIS A 67 -13.01 1.34 12.26
C HIS A 67 -12.54 0.20 13.15
N LYS A 68 -12.98 0.19 14.40
CA LYS A 68 -12.52 -0.76 15.41
C LYS A 68 -13.71 -1.40 16.12
N GLN A 69 -13.63 -2.71 16.31
CA GLN A 69 -14.58 -3.48 17.10
C GLN A 69 -13.87 -4.07 18.32
N VAL A 70 -14.28 -3.64 19.51
CA VAL A 70 -13.75 -4.14 20.78
C VAL A 70 -14.71 -5.19 21.31
N PHE A 71 -14.26 -6.43 21.46
CA PHE A 71 -15.00 -7.51 22.11
C PHE A 71 -14.48 -7.69 23.54
N TYR A 72 -15.39 -7.75 24.50
CA TYR A 72 -15.03 -7.76 25.93
C TYR A 72 -16.03 -8.56 26.76
N VAL A 73 -15.62 -8.95 27.96
CA VAL A 73 -16.48 -9.57 28.97
C VAL A 73 -16.88 -8.51 29.99
N ASP A 74 -18.19 -8.38 30.24
CA ASP A 74 -18.74 -7.47 31.23
C ASP A 74 -18.70 -8.07 32.66
N PRO A 75 -19.03 -7.30 33.72
CA PRO A 75 -19.11 -7.83 35.09
C PRO A 75 -20.13 -8.94 35.29
N GLU A 76 -21.15 -9.04 34.44
CA GLU A 76 -22.16 -10.08 34.43
C GLU A 76 -21.72 -11.35 33.68
N ASN A 77 -20.45 -11.42 33.22
CA ASN A 77 -19.84 -12.51 32.45
C ASN A 77 -20.44 -12.72 31.03
N PHE A 78 -21.07 -11.71 30.45
CA PHE A 78 -21.49 -11.74 29.04
C PHE A 78 -20.42 -11.16 28.13
N VAL A 79 -20.28 -11.78 26.94
CA VAL A 79 -19.50 -11.21 25.85
C VAL A 79 -20.30 -10.08 25.20
N ARG A 80 -19.71 -8.90 25.15
CA ARG A 80 -20.25 -7.69 24.52
C ARG A 80 -19.29 -7.15 23.48
N HIS A 81 -19.76 -6.19 22.71
CA HIS A 81 -18.93 -5.42 21.81
C HIS A 81 -19.28 -3.94 21.79
N ILE A 82 -18.30 -3.11 21.48
CA ILE A 82 -18.48 -1.70 21.08
C ILE A 82 -17.73 -1.43 19.78
N ALA A 83 -18.27 -0.51 18.99
CA ALA A 83 -17.65 0.00 17.77
C ALA A 83 -17.05 1.38 18.06
N GLU A 84 -15.88 1.66 17.50
CA GLU A 84 -15.21 2.95 17.58
C GLU A 84 -14.63 3.35 16.22
N ASP A 85 -14.81 4.61 15.87
CA ASP A 85 -14.29 5.22 14.65
C ASP A 85 -13.27 6.28 15.02
N ILE A 86 -12.01 6.07 14.64
CA ILE A 86 -10.93 7.00 14.98
C ILE A 86 -10.40 7.64 13.70
N PRO A 87 -10.60 8.96 13.49
CA PRO A 87 -10.07 9.63 12.32
C PRO A 87 -8.54 9.76 12.42
N TYR A 88 -7.86 9.64 11.28
CA TYR A 88 -6.43 9.88 11.17
C TYR A 88 -6.13 10.74 9.94
N MET A 89 -5.01 11.46 10.01
CA MET A 89 -4.43 12.18 8.90
C MET A 89 -2.94 11.86 8.80
N LEU A 90 -2.46 11.61 7.58
CA LEU A 90 -1.09 11.22 7.31
C LEU A 90 -0.56 11.96 6.09
N THR A 91 0.66 12.48 6.18
CA THR A 91 1.37 13.04 5.02
C THR A 91 2.45 12.07 4.58
N VAL A 92 2.43 11.69 3.30
CA VAL A 92 3.40 10.78 2.69
C VAL A 92 4.20 11.54 1.65
N GLU A 93 5.46 11.81 1.95
CA GLU A 93 6.39 12.47 1.02
C GLU A 93 6.84 11.50 -0.07
N ILE A 94 6.54 11.83 -1.32
CA ILE A 94 6.89 11.05 -2.51
C ILE A 94 7.44 12.05 -3.55
N PRO A 95 8.78 12.22 -3.63
CA PRO A 95 9.39 13.15 -4.56
C PRO A 95 8.98 12.90 -6.02
N GLY A 96 8.77 13.97 -6.78
CA GLY A 96 8.38 13.91 -8.20
C GLY A 96 6.88 13.88 -8.45
N VAL A 97 6.06 13.62 -7.42
CA VAL A 97 4.59 13.68 -7.52
C VAL A 97 4.11 15.12 -7.76
N LYS A 98 3.14 15.29 -8.66
CA LYS A 98 2.47 16.56 -8.95
C LYS A 98 0.95 16.32 -9.06
N PRO A 99 0.10 17.27 -8.62
CA PRO A 99 -1.34 17.16 -8.80
C PRO A 99 -1.71 17.11 -10.29
N SER A 100 -2.57 16.18 -10.69
CA SER A 100 -3.05 16.00 -12.06
C SER A 100 -4.22 15.03 -12.11
N ASP A 101 -5.13 15.19 -13.06
CA ASP A 101 -6.29 14.31 -13.29
C ASP A 101 -5.88 12.89 -13.75
N PHE A 102 -4.62 12.73 -14.16
CA PHE A 102 -4.06 11.44 -14.61
C PHE A 102 -3.31 10.70 -13.51
N VAL A 103 -3.24 11.25 -12.29
CA VAL A 103 -2.58 10.61 -11.16
C VAL A 103 -3.55 9.68 -10.45
N GLU A 104 -3.07 8.47 -10.17
CA GLU A 104 -3.76 7.44 -9.40
C GLU A 104 -2.96 7.15 -8.13
N VAL A 105 -3.63 7.18 -6.98
CA VAL A 105 -3.07 6.79 -5.68
C VAL A 105 -3.62 5.42 -5.32
N GLN A 106 -2.73 4.46 -5.17
CA GLN A 106 -3.04 3.10 -4.74
C GLN A 106 -2.58 2.93 -3.30
N ASN A 107 -3.49 2.41 -2.46
CA ASN A 107 -3.23 2.17 -1.04
C ASN A 107 -3.32 0.68 -0.75
N HIS A 108 -2.25 0.11 -0.22
CA HIS A 108 -2.21 -1.28 0.20
C HIS A 108 -1.93 -1.34 1.70
N LEU A 109 -2.89 -1.85 2.47
CA LEU A 109 -2.67 -2.18 3.87
C LEU A 109 -1.67 -3.34 3.95
N ILE A 110 -0.54 -3.10 4.61
CA ILE A 110 0.46 -4.15 4.88
C ILE A 110 0.05 -4.90 6.15
N ASP A 111 -0.17 -4.16 7.23
CA ASP A 111 -0.57 -4.68 8.53
C ASP A 111 -1.29 -3.61 9.36
N ILE A 112 -2.07 -4.07 10.34
CA ILE A 112 -2.69 -3.26 11.36
C ILE A 112 -2.72 -4.04 12.68
N ASP A 113 -2.03 -3.50 13.67
CA ASP A 113 -1.93 -4.08 15.01
C ASP A 113 -2.58 -3.14 16.03
N THR A 114 -3.12 -3.72 17.10
CA THR A 114 -3.70 -2.97 18.21
C THR A 114 -3.19 -3.49 19.53
N ASP A 115 -2.36 -2.68 20.19
CA ASP A 115 -1.99 -2.87 21.58
C ASP A 115 -3.06 -2.28 22.49
N PHE A 116 -3.27 -2.90 23.66
CA PHE A 116 -4.22 -2.38 24.62
C PHE A 116 -3.84 -2.67 26.07
N GLN A 117 -4.37 -1.84 26.96
CA GLN A 117 -4.31 -2.02 28.40
C GLN A 117 -5.67 -1.69 29.01
N LEU A 118 -6.23 -2.63 29.77
CA LEU A 118 -7.44 -2.39 30.57
C LEU A 118 -7.03 -1.95 31.97
N VAL A 119 -7.33 -0.69 32.33
CA VAL A 119 -6.99 -0.10 33.63
C VAL A 119 -8.26 -0.03 34.47
N PRO A 120 -8.38 -0.76 35.59
CA PRO A 120 -9.52 -0.64 36.48
C PRO A 120 -9.66 0.79 37.02
N ALA A 121 -10.88 1.32 37.01
CA ALA A 121 -11.20 2.57 37.69
C ALA A 121 -11.01 2.36 39.19
N ARG A 122 -10.24 3.23 39.85
CA ARG A 122 -10.11 3.18 41.30
C ARG A 122 -11.50 3.39 41.92
N PRO A 123 -11.96 2.53 42.85
CA PRO A 123 -13.18 2.85 43.58
C PRO A 123 -12.95 4.16 44.31
N ARG A 124 -13.76 5.20 44.01
CA ARG A 124 -13.78 6.42 44.81
C ARG A 124 -14.10 5.99 46.23
N ARG A 125 -13.12 6.09 47.14
CA ARG A 125 -13.38 5.89 48.57
C ARG A 125 -14.43 6.92 48.97
N HIS A 126 -15.54 6.45 49.54
CA HIS A 126 -16.67 7.24 50.03
C HIS A 126 -16.25 8.66 50.44
N GLY A 127 -16.48 9.62 49.54
CA GLY A 127 -16.44 11.04 49.83
C GLY A 127 -17.85 11.44 50.26
N HIS A 128 -17.94 11.99 51.46
CA HIS A 128 -19.14 12.61 52.00
C HIS A 128 -19.59 13.77 51.08
N ASP A 129 -20.88 13.74 50.73
CA ASP A 129 -21.72 14.81 50.21
C ASP A 129 -21.31 15.54 48.92
N GLY A 130 -22.14 15.38 47.88
CA GLY A 130 -22.42 16.47 46.93
C GLY A 130 -22.49 16.09 45.46
N ASP A 131 -21.58 15.25 44.99
CA ASP A 131 -21.34 15.16 43.54
C ASP A 131 -22.09 13.98 42.94
N LYS A 132 -23.41 14.11 42.76
CA LYS A 132 -24.19 13.27 41.84
C LYS A 132 -23.83 13.63 40.39
N GLU A 133 -22.60 13.37 39.97
CA GLU A 133 -22.36 13.09 38.57
C GLU A 133 -22.71 11.62 38.34
N LEU A 134 -23.59 11.38 37.37
CA LEU A 134 -23.98 10.08 36.87
C LEU A 134 -22.75 9.15 36.81
N ASP A 135 -22.63 8.23 37.78
CA ASP A 135 -21.60 7.20 37.80
C ASP A 135 -22.02 6.18 36.72
N ALA A 136 -21.84 6.58 35.45
CA ALA A 136 -22.11 5.74 34.31
C ALA A 136 -21.26 4.48 34.52
N GLY A 137 -21.89 3.32 34.62
CA GLY A 137 -21.36 2.08 35.21
C GLY A 137 -20.12 1.45 34.59
N PHE A 138 -19.25 2.23 33.94
CA PHE A 138 -17.92 1.89 33.45
C PHE A 138 -16.93 1.77 34.60
N ARG A 139 -16.42 0.56 34.82
CA ARG A 139 -15.49 0.24 35.90
C ARG A 139 -14.02 0.18 35.45
N ALA A 140 -13.73 0.50 34.20
CA ALA A 140 -12.38 0.49 33.66
C ALA A 140 -12.20 1.52 32.54
N ILE A 141 -10.95 1.88 32.28
CA ILE A 141 -10.51 2.65 31.11
C ILE A 141 -9.71 1.71 30.21
N LEU A 142 -10.14 1.57 28.97
CA LEU A 142 -9.42 0.83 27.94
C LEU A 142 -8.49 1.78 27.20
N ARG A 143 -7.18 1.65 27.42
CA ARG A 143 -6.13 2.34 26.68
C ARG A 143 -5.76 1.53 25.47
N GLN A 144 -5.66 2.16 24.31
CA GLN A 144 -5.43 1.45 23.05
C GLN A 144 -4.43 2.22 22.21
N LYS A 145 -3.59 1.48 21.49
CA LYS A 145 -2.67 2.01 20.50
C LYS A 145 -2.79 1.19 19.23
N VAL A 146 -3.27 1.83 18.17
CA VAL A 146 -3.35 1.23 16.84
C VAL A 146 -2.13 1.66 16.04
N VAL A 147 -1.45 0.70 15.44
CA VAL A 147 -0.34 0.92 14.51
C VAL A 147 -0.70 0.27 13.19
N ALA A 148 -0.68 1.02 12.09
CA ALA A 148 -0.92 0.47 10.76
C ALA A 148 0.17 0.92 9.78
N HIS A 149 0.58 0.02 8.89
CA HIS A 149 1.48 0.32 7.79
C HIS A 149 0.73 0.26 6.46
N ILE A 150 0.79 1.35 5.71
CA ILE A 150 0.12 1.50 4.41
C ILE A 150 1.19 1.77 3.36
N LEU A 151 1.30 0.89 2.37
CA LEU A 151 2.05 1.20 1.15
C LEU A 151 1.21 2.15 0.30
N VAL A 152 1.70 3.38 0.14
CA VAL A 152 1.12 4.37 -0.77
C VAL A 152 1.94 4.38 -2.04
N LYS A 153 1.29 4.09 -3.16
CA LYS A 153 1.90 4.06 -4.48
C LYS A 153 1.22 5.08 -5.38
N VAL A 154 2.00 5.99 -5.94
CA VAL A 154 1.51 7.05 -6.83
C VAL A 154 1.96 6.75 -8.24
N SER A 155 1.00 6.67 -9.15
CA SER A 155 1.23 6.39 -10.56
C SER A 155 0.57 7.45 -11.43
N GLU A 156 1.13 7.72 -12.60
CA GLU A 156 0.51 8.54 -13.65
C GLU A 156 0.13 7.66 -14.84
N TRP A 157 -1.04 7.91 -15.42
CA TRP A 157 -1.38 7.32 -16.71
C TRP A 157 -0.45 7.85 -17.81
N ALA A 158 0.25 6.95 -18.49
CA ALA A 158 1.15 7.26 -19.59
C ALA A 158 0.85 6.37 -20.81
N GLN A 159 1.19 6.86 -21.99
CA GLN A 159 1.23 6.05 -23.21
C GLN A 159 2.68 5.78 -23.58
N VAL A 160 3.02 4.51 -23.76
CA VAL A 160 4.38 4.06 -24.03
C VAL A 160 4.37 3.22 -25.30
N ASP A 161 5.28 3.53 -26.22
CA ASP A 161 5.53 2.69 -27.39
C ASP A 161 6.49 1.57 -27.01
N VAL A 162 6.01 0.34 -27.11
CA VAL A 162 6.77 -0.88 -26.81
C VAL A 162 7.19 -1.53 -28.11
N VAL A 163 8.47 -1.87 -28.23
CA VAL A 163 8.98 -2.62 -29.38
C VAL A 163 8.49 -4.06 -29.29
N THR A 164 7.70 -4.47 -30.28
CA THR A 164 7.18 -5.84 -30.40
C THR A 164 7.90 -6.66 -31.46
N GLY A 165 8.68 -6.02 -32.33
CA GLY A 165 9.48 -6.67 -33.36
C GLY A 165 10.75 -5.91 -33.71
N VAL A 166 11.82 -6.65 -34.02
CA VAL A 166 13.10 -6.10 -34.47
C VAL A 166 13.56 -6.87 -35.70
N ASP A 167 13.71 -6.17 -36.82
CA ASP A 167 14.24 -6.69 -38.08
C ASP A 167 15.54 -5.95 -38.43
N VAL A 168 16.56 -6.68 -38.88
CA VAL A 168 17.84 -6.10 -39.34
C VAL A 168 17.95 -6.26 -40.85
N PHE A 169 18.24 -5.17 -41.55
CA PHE A 169 18.41 -5.11 -43.00
C PHE A 169 19.85 -4.76 -43.41
N PRO A 170 20.39 -5.35 -44.50
CA PRO A 170 19.81 -6.47 -45.24
C PRO A 170 19.87 -7.77 -44.42
N LYS A 171 18.80 -8.57 -44.49
CA LYS A 171 18.76 -9.92 -43.91
C LYS A 171 19.92 -10.72 -44.50
N VAL A 172 20.96 -11.00 -43.70
CA VAL A 172 22.07 -11.85 -44.12
C VAL A 172 21.54 -13.28 -44.17
N ASN A 173 20.91 -13.65 -45.28
CA ASN A 173 20.67 -15.05 -45.61
C ASN A 173 22.04 -15.66 -45.89
N SER A 174 22.60 -16.36 -44.91
CA SER A 174 23.69 -17.31 -45.17
C SER A 174 23.10 -18.49 -45.96
N MET A 175 22.85 -18.31 -47.25
CA MET A 175 22.80 -19.45 -48.17
C MET A 175 24.19 -20.09 -48.11
N GLN A 176 24.27 -21.22 -47.43
CA GLN A 176 25.43 -22.10 -47.52
C GLN A 176 25.69 -22.36 -49.01
N ARG A 177 26.87 -21.93 -49.47
CA ARG A 177 27.39 -22.26 -50.79
C ARG A 177 27.33 -23.77 -50.96
N ALA A 178 26.62 -24.24 -51.99
CA ALA A 178 26.81 -25.59 -52.49
C ALA A 178 28.29 -25.74 -52.90
N PHE A 179 29.04 -26.53 -52.13
CA PHE A 179 30.38 -26.95 -52.53
C PHE A 179 30.24 -27.97 -53.67
N CYS A 180 30.51 -27.53 -54.89
CA CYS A 180 30.84 -28.44 -55.98
C CYS A 180 32.32 -28.82 -55.81
N VAL A 181 32.58 -30.05 -55.40
CA VAL A 181 33.94 -30.61 -55.35
C VAL A 181 34.28 -31.12 -56.76
N GLN A 182 35.10 -30.37 -57.49
CA GLN A 182 35.83 -30.93 -58.62
C GLN A 182 37.14 -31.53 -58.09
N ASN A 183 37.20 -32.85 -58.01
CA ASN A 183 38.46 -33.56 -57.85
C ASN A 183 39.23 -33.48 -59.18
N VAL A 184 40.29 -32.69 -59.20
CA VAL A 184 41.39 -32.82 -60.18
C VAL A 184 42.60 -33.30 -59.39
N VAL A 185 42.88 -34.60 -59.46
CA VAL A 185 44.17 -35.16 -59.03
C VAL A 185 45.00 -35.36 -60.30
N ASN A 186 46.10 -34.63 -60.40
CA ASN A 186 47.11 -34.84 -61.42
C ASN A 186 48.52 -34.64 -60.81
N THR A 187 49.30 -35.73 -60.78
CA THR A 187 50.78 -35.81 -60.75
C THR A 187 51.09 -37.30 -60.86
N ARG A 188 51.48 -37.87 -62.01
CA ARG A 188 52.77 -37.84 -62.73
C ARG A 188 53.98 -38.39 -61.95
N PHE A 189 54.47 -39.50 -62.52
CA PHE A 189 55.75 -40.24 -62.41
C PHE A 189 56.03 -41.02 -61.13
#